data_AF-A0A800JAM9-F1
#
_entry.id   AF-A0A800JAM9-F1
#
_cell.length_a   1.000
_cell.length_b   1.000
_cell.length_c   1.000
_cell.angle_alpha   90.00
_cell.angle_beta   90.00
_cell.angle_gamma   90.00
#
_symmetry.space_group_name_H-M   'P 1'
#
loop_
_entity.id
_entity.type
_entity.pdbx_description
1 polymer ?
#
loop_
_entity_poly.entity_id
_entity_poly.type
_entity_poly.pdbx_seq_one_letter_code
_entity_poly.pdbx_strand_id
1 'polypeptide(L)'
;MNEELYLVAYKDIEQKEIDEALWLKAMSHAGGDKTKAKWAYIELRVDQLLRDPSLRHSANKKVRKPTHQSGAYMMWFSILFFFTIISAAVVVDVKELTLVFSNGLYVLDAWSLIFVLPASIFFGISATSWRTYLRCWTYTFGSAKRVTIIDARAVARCLNVMGLVSLKMGVIGTLLIVIFMFHDLDNWKIKVTMAVITLVYGVVFKLIAYVVEQRVLNHYVH
;
A
#
# COMPACT_ATOMS: atom_id res chain seq x y z
N MET A 1 -4.13 -24.91 32.43
CA MET A 1 -4.67 -23.75 31.69
C MET A 1 -3.67 -22.60 31.54
N ASN A 2 -2.71 -22.38 32.47
CA ASN A 2 -1.73 -21.30 32.35
C ASN A 2 -0.52 -21.62 31.44
N GLU A 3 -0.08 -22.87 31.34
CA GLU A 3 1.11 -23.26 30.57
C GLU A 3 1.06 -22.86 29.08
N GLU A 4 -0.11 -22.93 28.47
CA GLU A 4 -0.29 -22.52 27.06
C GLU A 4 0.02 -21.03 26.85
N LEU A 5 -0.27 -20.17 27.83
CA LEU A 5 0.00 -18.73 27.75
C LEU A 5 1.48 -18.42 27.87
N TYR A 6 2.20 -19.14 28.74
CA TYR A 6 3.65 -19.04 28.85
C TYR A 6 4.33 -19.47 27.54
N LEU A 7 3.83 -20.51 26.89
CA LEU A 7 4.33 -20.94 25.57
C LEU A 7 4.10 -19.88 24.48
N VAL A 8 2.98 -19.16 24.51
CA VAL A 8 2.71 -18.04 23.59
C VAL A 8 3.70 -16.91 23.83
N ALA A 9 3.87 -16.46 25.07
CA ALA A 9 4.80 -15.39 25.42
C ALA A 9 6.27 -15.74 25.12
N TYR A 10 6.65 -17.01 25.28
CA TYR A 10 7.99 -17.49 24.95
C TYR A 10 8.25 -17.49 23.42
N LYS A 11 7.25 -17.89 22.63
CA LYS A 11 7.32 -17.84 21.16
C LYS A 11 7.46 -16.42 20.62
N ASP A 12 6.88 -15.42 21.27
CA ASP A 12 7.04 -14.00 20.92
C ASP A 12 8.53 -13.58 21.01
N ILE A 13 9.26 -14.07 22.03
CA ILE A 13 10.70 -13.82 22.19
C ILE A 13 11.51 -14.55 21.11
N GLU A 14 11.23 -15.83 20.86
CA GLU A 14 11.96 -16.61 19.85
C GLU A 14 11.78 -16.06 18.44
N GLN A 15 10.58 -15.58 18.10
CA GLN A 15 10.26 -15.00 16.79
C GLN A 15 10.72 -13.55 16.63
N LYS A 16 11.33 -12.94 17.66
CA LYS A 16 11.72 -11.51 17.73
C LYS A 16 10.53 -10.56 17.53
N GLU A 17 9.34 -10.97 17.94
CA GLU A 17 8.09 -10.19 17.85
C GLU A 17 7.71 -9.67 19.25
N ILE A 18 8.68 -9.01 19.89
CA ILE A 18 8.55 -8.52 21.27
C ILE A 18 7.83 -7.17 21.25
N ASP A 19 6.83 -6.98 22.11
CA ASP A 19 6.24 -5.67 22.36
C ASP A 19 7.28 -4.73 23.00
N GLU A 20 7.73 -3.71 22.27
CA GLU A 20 8.80 -2.81 22.70
C GLU A 20 8.46 -2.06 24.00
N ALA A 21 7.19 -1.69 24.21
CA ALA A 21 6.77 -0.99 25.43
C ALA A 21 6.81 -1.92 26.64
N LEU A 22 6.35 -3.17 26.45
CA LEU A 22 6.40 -4.19 27.50
C LEU A 22 7.84 -4.63 27.80
N TRP A 23 8.68 -4.71 26.76
CA TRP A 23 10.10 -5.00 26.88
C TRP A 23 10.84 -3.92 27.65
N LEU A 24 10.57 -2.64 27.38
CA LEU A 24 11.16 -1.52 28.10
C LEU A 24 10.80 -1.59 29.59
N LYS A 25 9.53 -1.91 29.89
CA LYS A 25 9.06 -2.13 31.26
C LYS A 25 9.80 -3.31 31.91
N ALA A 26 9.91 -4.44 31.23
CA ALA A 26 10.63 -5.61 31.73
C ALA A 26 12.13 -5.33 31.97
N MET A 27 12.78 -4.60 31.06
CA MET A 27 14.16 -4.14 31.19
C MET A 27 14.35 -3.20 32.38
N SER A 28 13.38 -2.32 32.64
CA SER A 28 13.41 -1.44 33.82
C SER A 28 13.29 -2.22 35.13
N HIS A 29 12.44 -3.24 35.18
CA HIS A 29 12.31 -4.13 36.35
C HIS A 29 13.57 -4.99 36.57
N ALA A 30 14.25 -5.36 35.49
CA ALA A 30 15.47 -6.17 35.54
C ALA A 30 16.76 -5.35 35.72
N GLY A 31 16.68 -4.02 35.87
CA GLY A 31 17.86 -3.17 36.01
C GLY A 31 18.81 -3.20 34.81
N GLY A 32 18.28 -3.45 33.61
CA GLY A 32 19.07 -3.58 32.38
C GLY A 32 19.66 -4.96 32.09
N ASP A 33 19.50 -5.93 32.99
CA ASP A 33 19.93 -7.32 32.74
C ASP A 33 18.98 -8.02 31.76
N LYS A 34 19.48 -8.27 30.55
CA LYS A 34 18.71 -8.90 29.47
C LYS A 34 18.18 -10.30 29.81
N THR A 35 18.87 -11.06 30.65
CA THR A 35 18.47 -12.44 30.97
C THR A 35 17.27 -12.45 31.93
N LYS A 36 17.32 -11.59 32.95
CA LYS A 36 16.20 -11.37 33.89
C LYS A 36 15.03 -10.66 33.21
N ALA A 37 15.29 -9.73 32.29
CA ALA A 37 14.26 -9.03 31.54
C ALA A 37 13.41 -9.97 30.67
N LYS A 38 13.99 -11.06 30.14
CA LYS A 38 13.22 -12.07 29.39
C LYS A 38 12.14 -12.72 30.25
N TRP A 39 12.48 -13.11 31.47
CA TRP A 39 11.51 -13.73 32.38
C TRP A 39 10.45 -12.73 32.84
N ALA A 40 10.87 -11.50 33.19
CA ALA A 40 9.94 -10.42 33.54
C ALA A 40 8.99 -10.06 32.38
N TYR A 41 9.47 -10.10 31.14
CA TYR A 41 8.63 -9.90 29.96
C TYR A 41 7.58 -11.00 29.80
N ILE A 42 7.96 -12.27 29.97
CA ILE A 42 7.05 -13.41 29.85
C ILE A 42 5.92 -13.29 30.86
N GLU A 43 6.23 -12.97 32.12
CA GLU A 43 5.21 -12.80 33.18
C GLU A 43 4.25 -11.65 32.87
N LEU A 44 4.78 -10.47 32.52
CA LEU A 44 3.97 -9.32 32.14
C LEU A 44 3.07 -9.62 30.93
N ARG A 45 3.58 -10.40 29.98
CA ARG A 45 2.84 -10.78 28.77
C ARG A 45 1.73 -11.78 29.09
N VAL A 46 1.98 -12.76 29.95
CA VAL A 46 0.95 -13.69 30.42
C VAL A 46 -0.15 -12.96 31.18
N ASP A 47 0.21 -12.01 32.05
CA ASP A 47 -0.75 -11.18 32.77
C ASP A 47 -1.64 -10.35 31.84
N GLN A 48 -1.08 -9.80 30.75
CA GLN A 48 -1.87 -9.13 29.73
C GLN A 48 -2.85 -10.07 29.03
N LEU A 49 -2.41 -11.29 28.68
CA LEU A 49 -3.23 -12.30 28.03
C LEU A 49 -4.30 -12.93 28.94
N LEU A 50 -4.12 -12.81 30.26
CA LEU A 50 -5.11 -13.17 31.27
C LEU A 50 -6.16 -12.07 31.45
N ARG A 51 -5.75 -10.80 31.46
CA ARG A 51 -6.67 -9.66 31.58
C ARG A 51 -7.51 -9.43 30.34
N ASP A 52 -6.94 -9.62 29.16
CA ASP A 52 -7.64 -9.43 27.90
C ASP A 52 -7.48 -10.66 26.98
N PRO A 53 -8.46 -11.59 27.00
CA PRO A 53 -8.43 -12.80 26.18
C PRO A 53 -8.41 -12.52 24.68
N SER A 54 -8.84 -11.34 24.23
CA SER A 54 -8.84 -10.96 22.80
C SER A 54 -7.41 -10.82 22.26
N LEU A 55 -6.45 -10.46 23.12
CA LEU A 55 -5.03 -10.34 22.77
C LEU A 55 -4.41 -11.70 22.41
N ARG A 56 -4.99 -12.82 22.89
CA ARG A 56 -4.57 -14.18 22.49
C ARG A 56 -4.75 -14.42 21.00
N HIS A 57 -5.67 -13.71 20.36
CA HIS A 57 -5.97 -13.84 18.94
C HIS A 57 -5.51 -12.64 18.09
N SER A 58 -5.18 -11.50 18.70
CA SER A 58 -5.12 -10.23 17.96
C SER A 58 -3.74 -9.80 17.46
N ALA A 59 -2.63 -10.26 18.04
CA ALA A 59 -1.30 -9.77 17.62
C ALA A 59 -0.67 -10.63 16.50
N ASN A 60 -0.98 -11.92 16.46
CA ASN A 60 -0.15 -12.87 15.71
C ASN A 60 -0.94 -13.97 14.97
N LYS A 61 -2.24 -13.76 14.70
CA LYS A 61 -3.01 -14.64 13.83
C LYS A 61 -2.42 -14.54 12.42
N LYS A 62 -1.51 -15.46 12.09
CA LYS A 62 -1.07 -15.72 10.71
C LYS A 62 -2.30 -16.18 9.95
N VAL A 63 -2.95 -15.26 9.23
CA VAL A 63 -4.14 -15.56 8.45
C VAL A 63 -3.71 -16.53 7.36
N ARG A 64 -4.21 -17.78 7.45
CA ARG A 64 -3.98 -18.79 6.41
C ARG A 64 -4.74 -18.30 5.17
N LYS A 65 -4.03 -18.24 4.03
CA LYS A 65 -4.63 -17.86 2.74
C LYS A 65 -6.01 -18.51 2.59
N PRO A 66 -7.09 -17.77 2.30
CA PRO A 66 -8.30 -18.41 1.81
C PRO A 66 -7.92 -19.18 0.54
N THR A 67 -8.35 -20.44 0.47
CA THR A 67 -8.02 -21.42 -0.58
C THR A 67 -8.39 -20.96 -1.99
N HIS A 68 -9.17 -19.88 -2.11
CA HIS A 68 -9.58 -19.28 -3.37
C HIS A 68 -8.53 -18.29 -3.90
N GLN A 69 -7.57 -18.80 -4.69
CA GLN A 69 -6.59 -18.00 -5.43
C GLN A 69 -7.22 -17.13 -6.54
N SER A 70 -8.47 -17.46 -6.93
CA SER A 70 -9.25 -16.76 -7.97
C SER A 70 -9.38 -15.25 -7.73
N GLY A 71 -9.45 -14.77 -6.48
CA GLY A 71 -9.63 -13.34 -6.22
C GLY A 71 -8.40 -12.47 -6.54
N ALA A 72 -7.18 -13.03 -6.52
CA ALA A 72 -5.98 -12.27 -6.93
C ALA A 72 -5.92 -12.14 -8.47
N TYR A 73 -6.24 -13.21 -9.19
CA TYR A 73 -6.34 -13.19 -10.65
C TYR A 73 -7.44 -12.23 -11.14
N MET A 74 -8.57 -12.20 -10.45
CA MET A 74 -9.70 -11.33 -10.81
C MET A 74 -9.36 -9.84 -10.68
N MET A 75 -8.54 -9.46 -9.68
CA MET A 75 -8.02 -8.10 -9.55
C MET A 75 -7.15 -7.69 -10.74
N TRP A 76 -6.16 -8.52 -11.09
CA TRP A 76 -5.27 -8.23 -12.23
C TRP A 76 -6.02 -8.23 -13.56
N PHE A 77 -6.98 -9.15 -13.74
CA PHE A 77 -7.86 -9.13 -14.90
C PHE A 77 -8.67 -7.83 -14.99
N SER A 78 -9.19 -7.33 -13.87
CA SER A 78 -9.92 -6.05 -13.82
C SER A 78 -9.03 -4.86 -14.16
N ILE A 79 -7.78 -4.85 -13.67
CA ILE A 79 -6.80 -3.81 -14.00
C ILE A 79 -6.44 -3.86 -15.50
N LEU A 80 -6.20 -5.05 -16.06
CA LEU A 80 -5.94 -5.22 -17.49
C LEU A 80 -7.14 -4.75 -18.32
N PHE A 81 -8.35 -5.18 -17.95
CA PHE A 81 -9.58 -4.77 -18.62
C PHE A 81 -9.79 -3.25 -18.58
N PHE A 82 -9.51 -2.62 -17.44
CA PHE A 82 -9.54 -1.17 -17.30
C PHE A 82 -8.57 -0.47 -18.28
N PHE A 83 -7.33 -0.95 -18.38
CA PHE A 83 -6.38 -0.41 -19.36
C PHE A 83 -6.81 -0.68 -20.81
N THR A 84 -7.43 -1.82 -21.11
CA THR A 84 -7.94 -2.09 -22.47
C THR A 84 -9.06 -1.12 -22.86
N ILE A 85 -9.96 -0.77 -21.93
CA ILE A 85 -11.02 0.20 -22.18
C ILE A 85 -10.43 1.59 -22.41
N ILE A 86 -9.48 2.03 -21.58
CA ILE A 86 -8.82 3.34 -21.76
C ILE A 86 -8.09 3.40 -23.10
N SER A 87 -7.30 2.38 -23.43
CA SER A 87 -6.56 2.34 -24.70
C SER A 87 -7.51 2.35 -25.90
N ALA A 88 -8.63 1.61 -25.84
CA ALA A 88 -9.64 1.64 -26.89
C ALA A 88 -10.28 3.04 -27.00
N ALA A 89 -10.62 3.67 -25.89
CA ALA A 89 -11.21 5.02 -25.87
C ALA A 89 -10.27 6.09 -26.45
N VAL A 90 -8.95 5.93 -26.28
CA VAL A 90 -7.94 6.88 -26.80
C VAL A 90 -7.70 6.73 -28.30
N VAL A 91 -7.77 5.49 -28.83
CA VAL A 91 -7.47 5.20 -30.24
C VAL A 91 -8.66 5.48 -31.17
N VAL A 92 -9.89 5.48 -30.65
CA VAL A 92 -11.08 5.76 -31.45
C VAL A 92 -11.18 7.26 -31.75
N ASP A 93 -11.16 7.63 -33.03
CA ASP A 93 -11.59 8.95 -33.45
C ASP A 93 -13.12 9.00 -33.50
N VAL A 94 -13.73 9.73 -32.58
CA VAL A 94 -15.19 9.82 -32.44
C VAL A 94 -15.84 10.48 -33.66
N LYS A 95 -15.12 11.31 -34.42
CA LYS A 95 -15.69 12.03 -35.57
C LYS A 95 -15.83 11.13 -36.80
N GLU A 96 -14.83 10.30 -37.07
CA GLU A 96 -14.78 9.45 -38.26
C GLU A 96 -15.11 7.99 -37.94
N LEU A 97 -15.26 7.64 -36.66
CA LEU A 97 -15.44 6.28 -36.17
C LEU A 97 -14.29 5.33 -36.61
N THR A 98 -13.10 5.88 -36.83
CA THR A 98 -11.91 5.16 -37.28
C THR A 98 -10.94 4.91 -36.11
N LEU A 99 -10.12 3.86 -36.25
CA LEU A 99 -9.06 3.56 -35.27
C LEU A 99 -7.76 4.23 -35.70
N VAL A 100 -7.34 5.23 -34.93
CA VAL A 100 -6.15 6.03 -35.18
C VAL A 100 -5.13 5.77 -34.06
N PHE A 101 -4.22 4.82 -34.29
CA PHE A 101 -3.25 4.39 -33.29
C PHE A 101 -2.28 5.49 -32.85
N SER A 102 -2.02 6.50 -33.69
CA SER A 102 -1.17 7.64 -33.35
C SER A 102 -1.74 8.46 -32.19
N ASN A 103 -3.06 8.44 -31.97
CA ASN A 103 -3.69 9.16 -30.86
C ASN A 103 -3.25 8.63 -29.49
N GLY A 104 -2.90 7.34 -29.41
CA GLY A 104 -2.36 6.70 -28.21
C GLY A 104 -1.08 7.37 -27.69
N LEU A 105 -0.25 7.89 -28.59
CA LEU A 105 1.03 8.53 -28.23
C LEU A 105 0.82 9.91 -27.60
N TYR A 106 -0.26 10.63 -27.92
CA TYR A 106 -0.54 11.93 -27.31
C TYR A 106 -0.89 11.82 -25.83
N VAL A 107 -1.42 10.67 -25.40
CA VAL A 107 -1.76 10.41 -24.00
C VAL A 107 -0.53 9.98 -23.19
N LEU A 108 0.58 9.64 -23.83
CA LEU A 108 1.84 9.26 -23.20
C LEU A 108 2.78 10.47 -23.04
N ASP A 109 2.45 11.35 -22.08
CA ASP A 109 3.35 12.45 -21.71
C ASP A 109 4.32 12.01 -20.60
N ALA A 110 5.59 11.88 -20.96
CA ALA A 110 6.65 11.45 -20.05
C ALA A 110 6.81 12.40 -18.85
N TRP A 111 6.66 13.71 -19.06
CA TRP A 111 6.84 14.70 -17.99
C TRP A 111 5.75 14.59 -16.92
N SER A 112 4.50 14.52 -17.34
CA SER A 112 3.36 14.28 -16.46
C SER A 112 3.53 13.00 -15.63
N LEU A 113 4.08 11.94 -16.23
CA LEU A 113 4.27 10.64 -15.59
C LEU A 113 5.41 10.67 -14.54
N ILE A 114 6.53 11.32 -14.88
CA ILE A 114 7.68 11.53 -13.99
C ILE A 114 7.31 12.45 -12.81
N PHE A 115 6.34 13.34 -12.98
CA PHE A 115 5.91 14.20 -11.89
C PHE A 115 5.06 13.46 -10.85
N VAL A 116 4.09 12.65 -11.32
CA VAL A 116 3.11 12.00 -10.44
C VAL A 116 3.65 10.72 -9.78
N LEU A 117 4.27 9.83 -10.56
CA LEU A 117 4.62 8.49 -10.06
C LEU A 117 5.74 8.49 -9.01
N PRO A 118 6.93 9.07 -9.24
CA PRO A 118 8.02 9.05 -8.27
C PRO A 118 7.62 9.71 -6.95
N ALA A 119 6.93 10.86 -7.00
CA ALA A 119 6.45 11.54 -5.81
C ALA A 119 5.51 10.62 -4.99
N SER A 120 4.56 9.95 -5.64
CA SER A 120 3.66 9.02 -4.94
C SER A 120 4.42 7.84 -4.29
N ILE A 121 5.40 7.27 -4.98
CA ILE A 121 6.20 6.14 -4.50
C ILE A 121 7.07 6.55 -3.31
N PHE A 122 7.82 7.65 -3.42
CA PHE A 122 8.70 8.11 -2.35
C PHE A 122 7.94 8.48 -1.08
N PHE A 123 6.77 9.12 -1.20
CA PHE A 123 5.94 9.42 -0.04
C PHE A 123 5.33 8.15 0.57
N GLY A 124 4.94 7.17 -0.23
CA GLY A 124 4.48 5.87 0.26
C GLY A 124 5.56 5.11 1.04
N ILE A 125 6.80 5.16 0.56
CA ILE A 125 7.99 4.60 1.23
C ILE A 125 8.26 5.36 2.52
N SER A 126 8.25 6.69 2.48
CA SER A 126 8.51 7.56 3.63
C SER A 126 7.50 7.36 4.76
N ALA A 127 6.22 7.17 4.43
CA ALA A 127 5.16 6.93 5.42
C ALA A 127 5.20 5.53 6.05
N THR A 128 5.95 4.58 5.48
CA THR A 128 5.98 3.18 5.93
C THR A 128 7.42 2.65 6.01
N SER A 129 7.90 1.96 4.98
CA SER A 129 9.30 1.60 4.81
C SER A 129 9.57 1.06 3.39
N TRP A 130 10.85 1.03 2.98
CA TRP A 130 11.28 0.37 1.75
C TRP A 130 10.87 -1.11 1.69
N ARG A 131 10.97 -1.81 2.83
CA ARG A 131 10.58 -3.22 2.94
C ARG A 131 9.08 -3.41 2.75
N THR A 132 8.27 -2.49 3.26
CA THR A 132 6.81 -2.50 3.10
C THR A 132 6.43 -2.27 1.64
N TYR A 133 7.10 -1.34 0.96
CA TYR A 133 6.88 -1.09 -0.47
C TYR A 133 7.15 -2.33 -1.34
N LEU A 134 8.27 -3.02 -1.13
CA LEU A 134 8.55 -4.27 -1.85
C LEU A 134 7.50 -5.36 -1.56
N ARG A 135 6.98 -5.40 -0.33
CA ARG A 135 5.92 -6.32 0.05
C ARG A 135 4.60 -6.03 -0.67
N CYS A 136 4.30 -4.78 -1.02
CA CYS A 136 3.13 -4.43 -1.85
C CYS A 136 3.07 -5.27 -3.12
N TRP A 137 4.21 -5.53 -3.78
CA TRP A 137 4.27 -6.39 -4.97
C TRP A 137 3.98 -7.86 -4.61
N THR A 138 4.67 -8.41 -3.61
CA THR A 138 4.49 -9.83 -3.27
C THR A 138 3.11 -10.18 -2.72
N TYR A 139 2.44 -9.25 -2.03
CA TYR A 139 1.13 -9.46 -1.41
C TYR A 139 0.02 -9.38 -2.45
N THR A 140 0.19 -8.54 -3.47
CA THR A 140 -0.79 -8.35 -4.55
C THR A 140 -0.78 -9.47 -5.57
N PHE A 141 0.40 -10.06 -5.83
CA PHE A 141 0.51 -11.31 -6.59
C PHE A 141 0.16 -12.56 -5.79
N GLY A 142 -0.19 -12.41 -4.50
CA GLY A 142 -0.54 -13.54 -3.64
C GLY A 142 0.61 -14.53 -3.44
N SER A 143 1.86 -14.09 -3.56
CA SER A 143 3.05 -14.95 -3.40
C SER A 143 3.34 -15.25 -1.92
N ALA A 144 3.03 -14.31 -1.02
CA ALA A 144 3.31 -14.45 0.41
C ALA A 144 2.41 -15.52 1.09
N LYS A 145 3.02 -16.61 1.58
CA LYS A 145 2.33 -17.76 2.22
C LYS A 145 2.01 -17.56 3.71
N ARG A 146 2.73 -16.70 4.42
CA ARG A 146 2.46 -16.34 5.81
C ARG A 146 2.61 -14.83 5.95
N VAL A 147 1.53 -14.14 6.32
CA VAL A 147 1.48 -12.69 6.46
C VAL A 147 0.95 -12.38 7.85
N THR A 148 1.62 -11.50 8.58
CA THR A 148 1.13 -10.98 9.86
C THR A 148 0.13 -9.85 9.57
N ILE A 149 -0.88 -9.70 10.43
CA ILE A 149 -1.92 -8.66 10.27
C ILE A 149 -1.29 -7.26 10.29
N ILE A 150 -0.24 -7.07 11.09
CA ILE A 150 0.51 -5.81 11.19
C ILE A 150 1.18 -5.49 9.86
N ASP A 151 1.86 -6.47 9.24
CA ASP A 151 2.49 -6.29 7.92
C ASP A 151 1.47 -5.98 6.84
N ALA A 152 0.32 -6.67 6.85
CA ALA A 152 -0.77 -6.41 5.91
C ALA A 152 -1.35 -4.99 6.04
N ARG A 153 -1.57 -4.52 7.28
CA ARG A 153 -2.01 -3.14 7.54
C ARG A 153 -0.97 -2.11 7.12
N ALA A 154 0.32 -2.39 7.32
CA ALA A 154 1.39 -1.51 6.86
C ALA A 154 1.42 -1.41 5.32
N VAL A 155 1.24 -2.53 4.60
CA VAL A 155 1.12 -2.56 3.14
C VAL A 155 -0.11 -1.79 2.65
N ALA A 156 -1.27 -2.00 3.27
CA ALA A 156 -2.48 -1.25 2.95
C ALA A 156 -2.28 0.26 3.17
N ARG A 157 -1.65 0.66 4.28
CA ARG A 157 -1.30 2.06 4.55
C ARG A 157 -0.35 2.63 3.50
N CYS A 158 0.65 1.87 3.05
CA CYS A 158 1.58 2.30 1.99
C CYS A 158 0.81 2.60 0.70
N LEU A 159 -0.06 1.69 0.27
CA LEU A 159 -0.90 1.84 -0.93
C LEU A 159 -1.86 3.03 -0.82
N ASN A 160 -2.48 3.22 0.34
CA ASN A 160 -3.36 4.36 0.60
C ASN A 160 -2.62 5.69 0.42
N VAL A 161 -1.45 5.82 1.06
CA VAL A 161 -0.62 7.03 0.95
C VAL A 161 -0.19 7.25 -0.50
N MET A 162 0.26 6.21 -1.21
CA MET A 162 0.62 6.30 -2.63
C MET A 162 -0.56 6.84 -3.47
N GLY A 163 -1.76 6.30 -3.30
CA GLY A 163 -2.94 6.73 -4.05
C GLY A 163 -3.44 8.13 -3.68
N LEU A 164 -3.36 8.53 -2.41
CA LEU A 164 -3.72 9.89 -2.00
C LEU A 164 -2.71 10.92 -2.50
N VAL A 165 -1.42 10.60 -2.43
CA VAL A 165 -0.36 11.48 -2.92
C VAL A 165 -0.42 11.61 -4.43
N SER A 166 -0.68 10.53 -5.19
CA SER A 166 -0.78 10.64 -6.65
C SER A 166 -1.90 11.59 -7.10
N LEU A 167 -3.05 11.55 -6.42
CA LEU A 167 -4.14 12.49 -6.73
C LEU A 167 -3.76 13.93 -6.36
N LYS A 168 -3.13 14.13 -5.20
CA LYS A 168 -2.65 15.47 -4.80
C LYS A 168 -1.61 16.01 -5.77
N MET A 169 -0.65 15.18 -6.18
CA MET A 169 0.37 15.54 -7.16
C MET A 169 -0.23 15.77 -8.55
N GLY A 170 -1.26 15.01 -8.94
CA GLY A 170 -2.03 15.27 -10.16
C GLY A 170 -2.65 16.67 -10.14
N VAL A 171 -3.33 17.04 -9.04
CA VAL A 171 -3.92 18.38 -8.87
C VAL A 171 -2.84 19.47 -8.84
N ILE A 172 -1.78 19.30 -8.06
CA ILE A 172 -0.68 20.27 -7.99
C ILE A 172 -0.02 20.45 -9.37
N GLY A 173 0.24 19.34 -10.08
CA GLY A 173 0.84 19.36 -11.41
C GLY A 173 -0.04 20.09 -12.43
N THR A 174 -1.37 19.88 -12.37
CA THR A 174 -2.30 20.63 -13.23
C THR A 174 -2.24 22.13 -12.98
N LEU A 175 -2.21 22.56 -11.72
CA LEU A 175 -2.13 23.97 -11.35
C LEU A 175 -0.82 24.60 -11.82
N LEU A 176 0.31 23.89 -11.66
CA LEU A 176 1.60 24.37 -12.15
C LEU A 176 1.61 24.55 -13.67
N ILE A 177 1.08 23.60 -14.43
CA ILE A 177 1.01 23.70 -15.90
C ILE A 177 0.10 24.87 -16.31
N VAL A 178 -1.02 25.08 -15.63
CA VAL A 178 -1.90 26.22 -15.88
C VAL A 178 -1.20 27.56 -15.58
N ILE A 179 -0.41 27.65 -14.51
CA ILE A 179 0.40 28.84 -14.22
C ILE A 179 1.41 29.09 -15.35
N PHE A 180 2.11 28.06 -15.82
CA PHE A 180 3.05 28.19 -16.95
C PHE A 180 2.36 28.52 -18.28
N MET A 181 1.10 28.13 -18.44
CA MET A 181 0.28 28.54 -19.59
C MET A 181 -0.09 30.02 -19.54
N PHE A 182 -0.37 30.58 -18.36
CA PHE A 182 -0.64 32.01 -18.23
C PHE A 182 0.62 32.87 -18.41
N HIS A 183 1.79 32.34 -18.06
CA HIS A 183 3.06 33.02 -18.29
C HIS A 183 3.45 33.06 -19.78
N ASP A 184 3.06 32.04 -20.55
CA ASP A 184 3.39 31.91 -21.96
C ASP A 184 2.19 31.33 -22.71
N LEU A 185 1.50 32.20 -23.45
CA LEU A 185 0.26 31.89 -24.16
C LEU A 185 0.52 31.10 -25.46
N ASP A 186 1.78 30.95 -25.87
CA ASP A 186 2.12 30.14 -27.03
C ASP A 186 1.85 28.66 -26.73
N ASN A 187 1.35 27.95 -27.75
CA ASN A 187 1.04 26.53 -27.68
C ASN A 187 0.08 26.13 -26.54
N TRP A 188 -0.87 27.01 -26.18
CA TRP A 188 -1.84 26.77 -25.11
C TRP A 188 -2.56 25.41 -25.23
N LYS A 189 -2.87 24.94 -26.44
CA LYS A 189 -3.51 23.64 -26.68
C LYS A 189 -2.69 22.48 -26.10
N ILE A 190 -1.36 22.51 -26.29
CA ILE A 190 -0.46 21.47 -25.80
C ILE A 190 -0.41 21.52 -24.27
N LYS A 191 -0.30 22.72 -23.69
CA LYS A 191 -0.26 22.91 -22.23
C LYS A 191 -1.55 22.46 -21.55
N VAL A 192 -2.72 22.77 -22.13
CA VAL A 192 -4.02 22.27 -21.64
C VAL A 192 -4.07 20.75 -21.68
N THR A 193 -3.63 20.13 -22.78
CA THR A 193 -3.59 18.66 -22.89
C THR A 193 -2.67 18.05 -21.83
N MET A 194 -1.48 18.60 -21.59
CA MET A 194 -0.57 18.14 -20.55
C MET A 194 -1.18 18.26 -19.14
N ALA A 195 -1.88 19.37 -18.85
CA ALA A 195 -2.58 19.55 -17.58
C ALA A 195 -3.65 18.47 -17.39
N VAL A 196 -4.47 18.20 -18.41
CA VAL A 196 -5.50 17.16 -18.34
C VAL A 196 -4.89 15.77 -18.16
N ILE A 197 -3.82 15.43 -18.90
CA ILE A 197 -3.12 14.15 -18.78
C ILE A 197 -2.53 13.97 -17.39
N THR A 198 -1.93 15.01 -16.82
CA THR A 198 -1.39 15.00 -15.45
C THR A 198 -2.47 14.65 -14.41
N LEU A 199 -3.67 15.23 -14.54
CA LEU A 199 -4.80 14.91 -13.69
C LEU A 199 -5.22 13.44 -13.85
N VAL A 200 -5.35 13.00 -15.11
CA VAL A 200 -5.77 11.63 -15.45
C VAL A 200 -4.82 10.61 -14.84
N TYR A 201 -3.51 10.81 -14.94
CA TYR A 201 -2.52 9.94 -14.30
C TYR A 201 -2.67 9.88 -12.78
N GLY A 202 -2.89 11.03 -12.12
CA GLY A 202 -3.12 11.09 -10.68
C GLY A 202 -4.35 10.29 -10.24
N VAL A 203 -5.45 10.39 -11.01
CA VAL A 203 -6.70 9.67 -10.77
C VAL A 203 -6.56 8.18 -11.04
N VAL A 204 -5.98 7.79 -12.18
CA VAL A 204 -5.76 6.39 -12.56
C VAL A 204 -4.89 5.70 -11.51
N PHE A 205 -3.79 6.32 -11.09
CA PHE A 205 -2.93 5.71 -10.07
C PHE A 205 -3.62 5.58 -8.71
N LYS A 206 -4.44 6.57 -8.32
CA LYS A 206 -5.27 6.48 -7.10
C LYS A 206 -6.24 5.30 -7.18
N LEU A 207 -6.93 5.12 -8.31
CA LEU A 207 -7.88 4.03 -8.51
C LEU A 207 -7.20 2.66 -8.39
N ILE A 208 -6.04 2.50 -9.04
CA ILE A 208 -5.25 1.27 -8.96
C ILE A 208 -4.82 1.02 -7.51
N ALA A 209 -4.22 2.02 -6.86
CA ALA A 209 -3.77 1.90 -5.47
C ALA A 209 -4.92 1.54 -4.51
N TYR A 210 -6.10 2.12 -4.73
CA TYR A 210 -7.30 1.83 -3.94
C TYR A 210 -7.79 0.39 -4.11
N VAL A 211 -7.93 -0.10 -5.35
CA VAL A 211 -8.37 -1.49 -5.60
C VAL A 211 -7.42 -2.48 -4.95
N VAL A 212 -6.12 -2.19 -5.05
CA VAL A 212 -5.07 -3.01 -4.49
C VAL A 212 -5.07 -2.97 -2.96
N GLU A 213 -5.26 -1.80 -2.35
CA GLU A 213 -5.41 -1.61 -0.90
C GLU A 213 -6.59 -2.44 -0.36
N GLN A 214 -7.77 -2.27 -0.96
CA GLN A 214 -9.00 -2.99 -0.55
C GLN A 214 -8.81 -4.50 -0.63
N ARG A 215 -8.08 -4.98 -1.65
CA ARG A 215 -7.77 -6.40 -1.77
C ARG A 215 -6.87 -6.89 -0.63
N VAL A 216 -5.83 -6.13 -0.28
CA VAL A 216 -4.92 -6.50 0.83
C VAL A 216 -5.69 -6.54 2.15
N LEU A 217 -6.53 -5.55 2.41
CA LEU A 217 -7.36 -5.49 3.62
C LEU A 217 -8.33 -6.68 3.71
N ASN A 218 -9.08 -6.94 2.64
CA ASN A 218 -10.06 -8.04 2.61
C ASN A 218 -9.43 -9.43 2.66
N HIS A 219 -8.17 -9.59 2.27
CA HIS A 219 -7.53 -10.90 2.20
C HIS A 219 -6.69 -11.25 3.45
N TYR A 220 -6.17 -10.24 4.14
CA TYR A 220 -5.19 -10.45 5.22
C TYR A 220 -5.58 -9.80 6.57
N VAL A 221 -6.52 -8.86 6.58
CA VAL A 221 -6.88 -8.08 7.79
C VAL A 221 -8.27 -8.43 8.30
N HIS A 222 -9.24 -8.59 7.39
CA HIS A 222 -10.58 -9.10 7.68
C HIS A 222 -10.60 -10.63 7.65
#